data_AF-A0A016UC68-F1
#
_entry.id   AF-A0A016UC68-F1
#
_cell.length_a   1.000
_cell.length_b   1.000
_cell.length_c   1.000
_cell.angle_alpha   90.00
_cell.angle_beta   90.00
_cell.angle_gamma   90.00
#
_symmetry.space_group_name_H-M   'P 1'
#
loop_
_entity.id
_entity.type
_entity.pdbx_description
1 polymer ?
#
loop_
_entity_poly.entity_id
_entity_poly.type
_entity_poly.pdbx_seq_one_letter_code
_entity_poly.pdbx_strand_id
1 'polypeptide(L)'
;MKLTTSSSTEGIALTDVGVVPKFYTGSDHRLLRARFFFSRKGEKAAKHKKRNTVVDNIDEEYERLIQHLRDSAKKAEGLRTTKRRLSHETLELIRQRGAARAAGNYQLTSELARRCREAIKEDLKERRAAVLAEAAEAGRSIRNTRRDFANRKTKMTALRRPDGTITSSRRVMEKVIYEFYSDLFDSHVHLPPCHLREDEYVIPSVLPSEVRHAIKSVKNRTAPGPDRIRPEHLKNLPTALVNTLARLFTRYLSECKVPSQWKTSRTVLLYKKGDPQDIGNYRPICLLSVVYKLFTRVILNRIERTLDEGQPCEQAGFRKGFSTIDHIHTVTRLIEVSREYKMPLCLTFIDLKKAFDTVETEAVLEALGNQGVPTQYIRIFRELYSNFTTRIPPFYDNITIDVRRGLKFSHVRTKSPTQSCTPINSCFVLYGRSSRIYYKRVPFYAMQKF
;
A
#
# COMPACT_ATOMS: atom_id res chain seq x y z
N MET A 1 14.57 3.03 53.75
CA MET A 1 13.61 2.05 54.34
C MET A 1 13.36 0.95 53.33
N LYS A 2 13.75 -0.28 53.68
CA LYS A 2 13.48 -1.49 52.89
C LYS A 2 12.01 -1.87 53.08
N LEU A 3 11.26 -2.01 51.99
CA LEU A 3 10.00 -2.76 51.97
C LEU A 3 10.20 -3.97 51.08
N THR A 4 10.44 -5.11 51.71
CA THR A 4 10.39 -6.44 51.13
C THR A 4 8.96 -6.94 51.19
N THR A 5 8.32 -7.13 50.03
CA THR A 5 7.14 -7.99 49.91
C THR A 5 7.48 -9.10 48.92
N SER A 6 7.69 -10.30 49.45
CA SER A 6 7.83 -11.54 48.72
C SER A 6 6.46 -12.05 48.28
N SER A 7 6.21 -12.12 46.98
CA SER A 7 5.21 -13.04 46.42
C SER A 7 5.83 -13.77 45.24
N SER A 8 6.03 -15.06 45.42
CA SER A 8 6.57 -16.01 44.46
C SER A 8 5.76 -16.06 43.17
N THR A 9 6.29 -15.45 42.11
CA THR A 9 6.05 -15.83 40.71
C THR A 9 7.38 -15.60 39.99
N GLU A 10 7.87 -16.61 39.28
CA GLU A 10 9.14 -16.55 38.54
C GLU A 10 9.13 -15.34 37.59
N GLY A 11 9.81 -14.27 38.01
CA GLY A 11 9.66 -12.95 37.41
C GLY A 11 10.91 -12.12 37.63
N ILE A 12 11.33 -11.47 36.54
CA ILE A 12 12.47 -10.57 36.40
C ILE A 12 12.58 -9.59 37.58
N ALA A 13 13.72 -9.57 38.29
CA ALA A 13 14.02 -8.57 39.30
C ALA A 13 14.79 -7.38 38.69
N LEU A 14 14.29 -6.17 38.93
CA LEU A 14 14.83 -4.88 38.47
C LEU A 14 15.50 -4.18 39.67
N THR A 15 16.80 -3.90 39.59
CA THR A 15 17.49 -3.04 40.58
C THR A 15 18.35 -2.00 39.85
N ASP A 16 18.07 -0.74 40.14
CA ASP A 16 18.72 0.52 39.74
C ASP A 16 18.49 1.13 38.35
N VAL A 17 17.91 2.35 38.37
CA VAL A 17 17.79 3.29 37.25
C VAL A 17 18.46 4.61 37.67
N GLY A 18 19.56 4.98 37.02
CA GLY A 18 20.23 6.27 37.21
C GLY A 18 20.06 7.19 36.00
N VAL A 19 19.85 8.49 36.25
CA VAL A 19 19.71 9.54 35.23
C VAL A 19 21.07 10.19 34.96
N VAL A 20 21.51 10.27 33.70
CA VAL A 20 22.78 10.93 33.31
C VAL A 20 22.49 12.39 32.90
N PRO A 21 23.35 13.37 33.24
CA PRO A 21 23.19 14.76 32.81
C PRO A 21 23.34 14.96 31.29
N LYS A 22 22.67 16.01 30.78
CA LYS A 22 22.56 16.43 29.37
C LYS A 22 23.92 16.52 28.64
N PHE A 23 23.99 16.01 27.41
CA PHE A 23 24.91 16.49 26.38
C PHE A 23 24.11 16.95 25.14
N TYR A 24 24.47 18.11 24.58
CA TYR A 24 23.72 18.82 23.54
C TYR A 24 23.80 18.09 22.18
N THR A 25 22.67 17.64 21.66
CA THR A 25 22.54 17.08 20.29
C THR A 25 21.42 17.71 19.47
N GLY A 26 20.92 18.89 19.88
CA GLY A 26 19.87 19.61 19.13
C GLY A 26 18.52 18.87 19.09
N SER A 27 18.27 17.91 19.99
CA SER A 27 16.96 17.30 20.19
C SER A 27 16.52 17.38 21.65
N ASP A 28 15.24 17.65 21.89
CA ASP A 28 14.64 17.90 23.21
C ASP A 28 14.37 16.63 24.06
N HIS A 29 15.03 15.51 23.77
CA HIS A 29 14.79 14.25 24.47
C HIS A 29 15.84 13.97 25.56
N ARG A 30 15.39 13.84 26.82
CA ARG A 30 16.20 13.27 27.91
C ARG A 30 16.29 11.75 27.71
N LEU A 31 17.50 11.19 27.58
CA LEU A 31 17.72 9.75 27.48
C LEU A 31 17.82 9.12 28.88
N LEU A 32 16.97 8.12 29.16
CA LEU A 32 17.14 7.20 30.29
C LEU A 32 17.92 5.96 29.79
N ARG A 33 19.02 5.60 30.45
CA ARG A 33 19.76 4.37 30.16
C ARG A 33 19.55 3.38 31.31
N ALA A 34 18.80 2.30 31.07
CA ALA A 34 18.76 1.16 31.98
C ALA A 34 19.80 0.12 31.53
N ARG A 35 20.63 -0.37 32.45
CA ARG A 35 21.46 -1.57 32.23
C ARG A 35 20.69 -2.78 32.77
N PHE A 36 20.44 -3.78 31.92
CA PHE A 36 19.84 -5.05 32.32
C PHE A 36 20.93 -6.11 32.48
N PHE A 37 20.98 -6.80 33.62
CA PHE A 37 21.77 -8.01 33.81
C PHE A 37 20.84 -9.22 33.89
N PHE A 38 21.14 -10.27 33.11
CA PHE A 38 20.45 -11.55 33.16
C PHE A 38 21.28 -12.54 34.00
N SER A 39 20.70 -13.11 35.06
CA SER A 39 21.35 -14.15 35.85
C SER A 39 21.36 -15.49 35.08
N ARG A 40 22.54 -16.09 34.94
CA ARG A 40 22.86 -17.29 34.15
C ARG A 40 22.35 -18.62 34.72
N LYS A 41 21.26 -18.64 35.48
CA LYS A 41 20.69 -19.88 36.07
C LYS A 41 19.36 -20.36 35.46
N GLY A 42 18.97 -19.84 34.29
CA GLY A 42 17.80 -20.31 33.51
C GLY A 42 18.12 -21.06 32.21
N GLU A 43 19.39 -21.13 31.78
CA GLU A 43 19.77 -21.67 30.46
C GLU A 43 19.61 -23.19 30.31
N LYS A 44 19.42 -23.94 31.41
CA LYS A 44 19.25 -25.40 31.36
C LYS A 44 17.79 -25.87 31.39
N ALA A 45 16.85 -25.07 31.89
CA ALA A 45 15.42 -25.41 31.90
C ALA A 45 14.69 -25.04 30.59
N ALA A 46 15.19 -24.05 29.84
CA ALA A 46 14.62 -23.65 28.54
C ALA A 46 14.97 -24.60 27.38
N LYS A 47 15.90 -25.54 27.58
CA LYS A 47 16.32 -26.52 26.55
C LYS A 47 15.40 -27.74 26.43
N HIS A 48 14.45 -27.95 27.36
CA HIS A 48 13.60 -29.14 27.36
C HIS A 48 12.10 -28.90 27.10
N LYS A 49 11.70 -27.69 26.67
CA LYS A 49 10.31 -27.41 26.25
C LYS A 49 10.23 -26.60 24.95
N LYS A 50 11.13 -26.90 24.01
CA LYS A 50 11.06 -26.46 22.61
C LYS A 50 10.65 -27.65 21.74
N ARG A 51 9.49 -28.25 22.03
CA ARG A 51 8.76 -28.99 21.00
C ARG A 51 8.20 -27.93 20.06
N ASN A 52 8.91 -27.69 18.95
CA ASN A 52 8.32 -27.11 17.76
C ASN A 52 7.09 -27.98 17.44
N THR A 53 5.89 -27.51 17.76
CA THR A 53 4.74 -27.88 16.93
C THR A 53 5.02 -27.22 15.60
N VAL A 54 5.63 -27.99 14.69
CA VAL A 54 5.75 -27.61 13.29
C VAL A 54 4.32 -27.44 12.81
N VAL A 55 3.90 -26.19 12.68
CA VAL A 55 2.64 -25.88 12.03
C VAL A 55 2.94 -25.97 10.55
N ASP A 56 2.66 -27.13 9.96
CA ASP A 56 2.90 -27.35 8.53
C ASP A 56 2.04 -26.43 7.66
N ASN A 57 0.97 -25.85 8.22
CA ASN A 57 0.07 -24.94 7.52
C ASN A 57 0.54 -23.47 7.56
N ILE A 58 0.90 -22.92 6.39
CA ILE A 58 1.29 -21.52 6.18
C ILE A 58 0.23 -20.53 6.71
N ASP A 59 -1.06 -20.85 6.54
CA ASP A 59 -2.16 -19.96 6.91
C ASP A 59 -2.31 -19.82 8.43
N GLU A 60 -2.19 -20.93 9.15
CA GLU A 60 -2.24 -20.94 10.61
C GLU A 60 -1.03 -20.22 11.22
N GLU A 61 0.16 -20.42 10.62
CA GLU A 61 1.37 -19.74 11.05
C GLU A 61 1.25 -18.22 10.84
N TYR A 62 0.67 -17.80 9.72
CA TYR A 62 0.37 -16.40 9.44
C TYR A 62 -0.68 -15.81 10.39
N GLU A 63 -1.75 -16.54 10.71
CA GLU A 63 -2.74 -16.04 11.70
C GLU A 63 -2.14 -15.86 13.09
N ARG A 64 -1.31 -16.81 13.55
CA ARG A 64 -0.59 -16.67 14.81
C ARG A 64 0.28 -15.42 14.81
N LEU A 65 1.02 -15.17 13.72
CA LEU A 65 1.81 -13.95 13.56
C LEU A 65 0.94 -12.69 13.67
N ILE A 66 -0.17 -12.62 12.93
CA ILE A 66 -1.06 -11.46 12.93
C ILE A 66 -1.69 -11.25 14.31
N GLN A 67 -2.07 -12.32 14.99
CA GLN A 67 -2.62 -12.26 16.34
C GLN A 67 -1.58 -11.70 17.33
N HIS A 68 -0.34 -12.21 17.31
CA HIS A 68 0.74 -11.66 18.13
C HIS A 68 1.03 -10.18 17.83
N LEU A 69 0.95 -9.76 16.56
CA LEU A 69 1.11 -8.37 16.17
C LEU A 69 -0.03 -7.50 16.72
N ARG A 70 -1.28 -7.99 16.69
CA ARG A 70 -2.45 -7.28 17.25
C ARG A 70 -2.34 -7.14 18.77
N ASP A 71 -1.95 -8.20 19.46
CA ASP A 71 -1.85 -8.18 20.93
C ASP A 71 -0.70 -7.28 21.38
N SER A 72 0.42 -7.30 20.65
CA SER A 72 1.54 -6.39 20.87
C SER A 72 1.14 -4.93 20.59
N ALA A 73 0.36 -4.68 19.53
CA ALA A 73 -0.16 -3.35 19.21
C ALA A 73 -1.12 -2.83 20.29
N LYS A 74 -2.05 -3.67 20.77
CA LYS A 74 -2.97 -3.31 21.87
C LYS A 74 -2.23 -2.90 23.14
N LYS A 75 -1.18 -3.67 23.52
CA LYS A 75 -0.32 -3.34 24.67
C LYS A 75 0.42 -2.01 24.48
N ALA A 76 0.86 -1.70 23.27
CA ALA A 76 1.56 -0.45 22.95
C ALA A 76 0.63 0.77 22.80
N GLU A 77 -0.61 0.59 22.34
CA GLU A 77 -1.61 1.66 22.23
C GLU A 77 -2.05 2.19 23.60
N GLY A 78 -1.98 1.37 24.66
CA GLY A 78 -2.19 1.82 26.04
C GLY A 78 -1.19 2.88 26.53
N LEU A 79 -0.05 3.07 25.84
CA LEU A 79 1.02 4.01 26.20
C LEU A 79 1.08 5.26 25.31
N ARG A 80 0.29 5.33 24.22
CA ARG A 80 0.29 6.46 23.28
C ARG A 80 -1.10 7.06 23.16
N THR A 81 -1.29 8.26 23.70
CA THR A 81 -2.44 9.12 23.39
C THR A 81 -2.41 9.51 21.91
N THR A 82 -3.02 8.69 21.06
CA THR A 82 -3.29 9.10 19.68
C THR A 82 -4.21 10.32 19.72
N LYS A 83 -3.74 11.48 19.23
CA LYS A 83 -4.58 12.67 19.07
C LYS A 83 -5.76 12.30 18.17
N ARG A 84 -6.92 12.04 18.78
CA ARG A 84 -8.15 11.63 18.09
C ARG A 84 -8.62 12.76 17.17
N ARG A 85 -9.41 12.42 16.15
CA ARG A 85 -9.97 13.42 15.22
C ARG A 85 -10.95 14.37 15.91
N LEU A 86 -11.63 13.87 16.94
CA LEU A 86 -12.59 14.57 17.78
C LEU A 86 -12.17 14.33 19.23
N SER A 87 -12.42 15.31 20.08
CA SER A 87 -12.19 15.21 21.52
C SER A 87 -13.09 14.13 22.14
N HIS A 88 -12.72 13.69 23.35
CA HIS A 88 -13.55 12.71 24.08
C HIS A 88 -14.93 13.30 24.39
N GLU A 89 -14.98 14.60 24.72
CA GLU A 89 -16.21 15.35 24.99
C GLU A 89 -17.14 15.39 23.77
N THR A 90 -16.61 15.69 22.59
CA THR A 90 -17.40 15.68 21.34
C THR A 90 -17.93 14.29 21.00
N LEU A 91 -17.16 13.23 21.26
CA LEU A 91 -17.63 11.85 21.07
C LEU A 91 -18.77 11.48 22.02
N GLU A 92 -18.72 11.98 23.26
CA GLU A 92 -19.76 11.75 24.25
C GLU A 92 -21.05 12.50 23.89
N LEU A 93 -20.96 13.75 23.41
CA LEU A 93 -22.11 14.48 22.85
C LEU A 93 -22.77 13.72 21.69
N ILE A 94 -21.97 13.09 20.82
CA ILE A 94 -22.49 12.26 19.71
C ILE A 94 -23.24 11.03 20.23
N ARG A 95 -22.74 10.39 21.30
CA ARG A 95 -23.39 9.25 21.96
C ARG A 95 -24.71 9.65 22.62
N GLN A 96 -24.70 10.75 23.39
CA GLN A 96 -25.89 11.31 24.03
C GLN A 96 -26.97 11.65 23.00
N ARG A 97 -26.59 12.22 21.86
CA ARG A 97 -27.53 12.46 20.74
C ARG A 97 -28.11 11.16 20.19
N GLY A 98 -27.28 10.11 20.08
CA GLY A 98 -27.74 8.78 19.67
C GLY A 98 -28.77 8.19 20.64
N ALA A 99 -28.53 8.31 21.94
CA ALA A 99 -29.45 7.87 22.99
C ALA A 99 -30.76 8.68 23.00
N ALA A 100 -30.69 10.00 22.90
CA ALA A 100 -31.86 10.88 22.82
C ALA A 100 -32.73 10.58 21.60
N ARG A 101 -32.11 10.25 20.47
CA ARG A 101 -32.82 9.83 19.25
C ARG A 101 -33.50 8.47 19.40
N ALA A 102 -32.85 7.51 20.06
CA ALA A 102 -33.43 6.21 20.34
C ALA A 102 -34.62 6.31 21.32
N ALA A 103 -34.56 7.27 22.26
CA ALA A 103 -35.63 7.58 23.21
C ALA A 103 -36.78 8.43 22.63
N GLY A 104 -36.74 8.80 21.34
CA GLY A 104 -37.80 9.60 20.71
C GLY A 104 -37.89 11.06 21.15
N ASN A 105 -36.93 11.58 21.92
CA ASN A 105 -36.97 12.95 22.43
C ASN A 105 -36.44 13.95 21.38
N TYR A 106 -37.36 14.54 20.61
CA TYR A 106 -37.04 15.44 19.50
C TYR A 106 -36.36 16.76 19.92
N GLN A 107 -36.82 17.40 21.00
CA GLN A 107 -36.23 18.65 21.49
C GLN A 107 -34.78 18.45 21.94
N LEU A 108 -34.54 17.43 22.78
CA LEU A 108 -33.20 17.09 23.25
C LEU A 108 -32.27 16.67 22.09
N THR A 109 -32.80 15.92 21.12
CA THR A 109 -32.04 15.53 19.93
C THR A 109 -31.61 16.74 19.08
N SER A 110 -32.48 17.74 18.91
CA SER A 110 -32.18 18.96 18.16
C SER A 110 -31.09 19.80 18.83
N GLU A 111 -31.20 20.00 20.15
CA GLU A 111 -30.22 20.77 20.92
C GLU A 111 -28.86 20.06 20.96
N LEU A 112 -28.84 18.74 21.22
CA LEU A 112 -27.61 17.95 21.14
C LEU A 112 -27.02 17.94 19.72
N ALA A 113 -27.85 17.98 18.68
CA ALA A 113 -27.36 18.09 17.31
C ALA A 113 -26.68 19.44 17.04
N ARG A 114 -27.19 20.55 17.60
CA ARG A 114 -26.55 21.88 17.52
C ARG A 114 -25.21 21.88 18.24
N ARG A 115 -25.17 21.44 19.50
CA ARG A 115 -23.94 21.34 20.30
C ARG A 115 -22.90 20.42 19.67
N CYS A 116 -23.33 19.28 19.10
CA CYS A 116 -22.45 18.41 18.32
C CYS A 116 -21.82 19.13 17.12
N ARG A 117 -22.58 19.93 16.37
CA ARG A 117 -22.05 20.65 15.20
C ARG A 117 -21.00 21.68 15.60
N GLU A 118 -21.23 22.42 16.68
CA GLU A 118 -20.30 23.41 17.23
C GLU A 118 -19.02 22.75 17.74
N ALA A 119 -19.14 21.72 18.58
CA ALA A 119 -17.99 20.99 19.12
C ALA A 119 -17.14 20.33 18.01
N ILE A 120 -17.78 19.73 17.00
CA ILE A 120 -17.07 19.19 15.82
C ILE A 120 -16.36 20.29 15.04
N LYS A 121 -16.94 21.49 14.92
CA LYS A 121 -16.34 22.61 14.19
C LYS A 121 -15.06 23.08 14.88
N GLU A 122 -15.09 23.27 16.21
CA GLU A 122 -13.92 23.70 16.98
C GLU A 122 -12.83 22.63 17.02
N ASP A 123 -13.16 21.36 17.28
CA ASP A 123 -12.20 20.25 17.23
C ASP A 123 -11.46 20.19 15.87
N LEU A 124 -12.20 20.39 14.77
CA LEU A 124 -11.63 20.39 13.43
C LEU A 124 -10.75 21.62 13.17
N LYS A 125 -11.08 22.78 13.77
CA LYS A 125 -10.31 24.02 13.66
C LYS A 125 -9.00 23.91 14.42
N GLU A 126 -9.03 23.46 15.67
CA GLU A 126 -7.83 23.22 16.49
C GLU A 126 -6.90 22.20 15.82
N ARG A 127 -7.47 21.10 15.33
CA ARG A 127 -6.69 20.09 14.61
C ARG A 127 -6.06 20.66 13.33
N ARG A 128 -6.78 21.51 12.59
CA ARG A 128 -6.22 22.18 11.40
C ARG A 128 -5.02 23.03 11.77
N ALA A 129 -5.13 23.84 12.83
CA ALA A 129 -4.04 24.65 13.32
C ALA A 129 -2.83 23.78 13.73
N ALA A 130 -3.05 22.75 14.55
CA ALA A 130 -1.98 21.86 15.02
C ALA A 130 -1.27 21.12 13.89
N VAL A 131 -1.99 20.61 12.89
CA VAL A 131 -1.39 19.89 11.76
C VAL A 131 -0.67 20.83 10.80
N LEU A 132 -1.13 22.08 10.66
CA LEU A 132 -0.40 23.10 9.89
C LEU A 132 0.89 23.53 10.61
N ALA A 133 0.87 23.67 11.93
CA ALA A 133 2.06 23.93 12.74
C ALA A 133 3.08 22.79 12.61
N GLU A 134 2.66 21.54 12.78
CA GLU A 134 3.52 20.35 12.59
C GLU A 134 4.08 20.27 11.15
N ALA A 135 3.35 20.77 10.16
CA ALA A 135 3.83 20.81 8.78
C ALA A 135 4.89 21.89 8.57
N ALA A 136 4.68 23.08 9.14
CA ALA A 136 5.64 24.18 9.09
C ALA A 136 6.95 23.83 9.79
N GLU A 137 6.89 23.28 11.01
CA GLU A 137 8.07 22.83 11.77
C GLU A 137 8.86 21.74 11.04
N ALA A 138 8.17 20.84 10.35
CA ALA A 138 8.80 19.76 9.59
C ALA A 138 9.25 20.17 8.17
N GLY A 139 9.19 21.46 7.80
CA GLY A 139 9.55 21.96 6.47
C GLY A 139 8.67 21.40 5.33
N ARG A 140 7.44 20.95 5.64
CA ARG A 140 6.51 20.37 4.65
C ARG A 140 5.69 21.47 3.98
N SER A 141 5.29 21.24 2.73
CA SER A 141 4.48 22.20 1.96
C SER A 141 3.11 22.47 2.61
N ILE A 142 2.94 23.68 3.16
CA ILE A 142 1.70 24.18 3.77
C ILE A 142 0.53 24.11 2.77
N ARG A 143 0.78 24.39 1.48
CA ARG A 143 -0.24 24.32 0.42
C ARG A 143 -0.78 22.90 0.25
N ASN A 144 0.08 21.89 0.29
CA ASN A 144 -0.34 20.49 0.20
C ASN A 144 -1.06 20.04 1.47
N THR A 145 -0.56 20.43 2.65
CA THR A 145 -1.23 20.15 3.92
C THR A 145 -2.62 20.81 4.01
N ARG A 146 -2.78 22.05 3.51
CA ARG A 146 -4.09 22.71 3.39
C ARG A 146 -5.06 21.90 2.51
N ARG A 147 -4.55 21.37 1.39
CA ARG A 147 -5.32 20.51 0.46
C ARG A 147 -5.79 19.21 1.13
N ASP A 148 -4.98 18.64 2.01
CA ASP A 148 -5.34 17.41 2.75
C ASP A 148 -6.54 17.62 3.69
N PHE A 149 -6.82 18.85 4.16
CA PHE A 149 -8.02 19.15 4.95
C PHE A 149 -9.28 19.37 4.13
N ALA A 150 -9.17 19.50 2.80
CA ALA A 150 -10.32 19.53 1.91
C ALA A 150 -10.97 18.14 1.91
N ASN A 151 -11.68 17.85 3.00
CA ASN A 151 -12.47 16.64 3.24
C ASN A 151 -13.73 16.63 2.35
N ARG A 152 -13.60 16.88 1.05
CA ARG A 152 -14.63 16.41 0.12
C ARG A 152 -14.41 14.91 -0.06
N LYS A 153 -14.85 14.11 0.92
CA LYS A 153 -15.33 12.78 0.58
C LYS A 153 -16.56 13.04 -0.28
N THR A 154 -16.37 13.14 -1.60
CA THR A 154 -17.48 13.13 -2.55
C THR A 154 -18.25 11.86 -2.26
N LYS A 155 -19.38 12.00 -1.56
CA LYS A 155 -20.25 10.86 -1.31
C LYS A 155 -20.81 10.47 -2.66
N MET A 156 -20.74 9.19 -2.99
CA MET A 156 -21.41 8.63 -4.15
C MET A 156 -22.90 8.68 -3.86
N THR A 157 -23.58 9.68 -4.43
CA THR A 157 -25.01 9.95 -4.18
C THR A 157 -25.90 9.28 -5.22
N ALA A 158 -25.43 9.20 -6.45
CA ALA A 158 -26.12 8.57 -7.55
C ALA A 158 -25.09 8.02 -8.54
N LEU A 159 -25.46 6.97 -9.27
CA LEU A 159 -24.71 6.44 -10.39
C LEU A 159 -25.59 6.35 -11.64
N ARG A 160 -24.97 6.52 -12.79
CA ARG A 160 -25.57 6.28 -14.10
C ARG A 160 -25.51 4.78 -14.39
N ARG A 161 -26.65 4.22 -14.79
CA ARG A 161 -26.78 2.84 -15.25
C ARG A 161 -26.30 2.71 -16.71
N PRO A 162 -26.06 1.47 -17.18
CA PRO A 162 -25.74 1.21 -18.59
C PRO A 162 -26.81 1.70 -19.57
N ASP A 163 -28.09 1.69 -19.16
CA ASP A 163 -29.24 2.20 -19.93
C ASP A 163 -29.30 3.74 -20.02
N GLY A 164 -28.36 4.45 -19.40
CA GLY A 164 -28.30 5.92 -19.36
C GLY A 164 -29.10 6.58 -18.23
N THR A 165 -29.95 5.83 -17.50
CA THR A 165 -30.74 6.37 -16.38
C THR A 165 -29.88 6.57 -15.13
N ILE A 166 -30.25 7.56 -14.31
CA ILE A 166 -29.53 7.88 -13.07
C ILE A 166 -30.29 7.26 -11.90
N THR A 167 -29.58 6.57 -11.01
CA THR A 167 -30.17 5.95 -9.82
C THR A 167 -29.48 6.41 -8.55
N SER A 168 -30.26 6.75 -7.53
CA SER A 168 -29.82 7.08 -6.18
C SER A 168 -30.06 5.95 -5.17
N SER A 169 -30.69 4.85 -5.63
CA SER A 169 -30.94 3.67 -4.79
C SER A 169 -29.65 2.91 -4.54
N ARG A 170 -29.30 2.71 -3.26
CA ARG A 170 -28.03 2.09 -2.87
C ARG A 170 -27.85 0.66 -3.36
N ARG A 171 -28.92 -0.14 -3.32
CA ARG A 171 -28.91 -1.53 -3.84
C ARG A 171 -28.65 -1.57 -5.34
N VAL A 172 -29.24 -0.63 -6.08
CA VAL A 172 -29.04 -0.55 -7.53
C VAL A 172 -27.65 -0.03 -7.85
N MET A 173 -27.15 0.97 -7.11
CA MET A 173 -25.76 1.43 -7.23
C MET A 173 -24.76 0.31 -6.94
N GLU A 174 -25.01 -0.53 -5.92
CA GLU A 174 -24.19 -1.71 -5.63
C GLU A 174 -24.14 -2.68 -6.82
N LYS A 175 -25.28 -2.95 -7.47
CA LYS A 175 -25.34 -3.77 -8.68
C LYS A 175 -24.53 -3.17 -9.84
N VAL A 176 -24.66 -1.86 -10.10
CA VAL A 176 -23.88 -1.15 -11.13
C VAL A 176 -22.38 -1.23 -10.85
N ILE A 177 -21.97 -1.08 -9.59
CA ILE A 177 -20.56 -1.20 -9.19
C ILE A 177 -20.06 -2.62 -9.43
N TYR A 178 -20.85 -3.63 -9.05
CA TYR A 178 -20.50 -5.03 -9.25
C TYR A 178 -20.31 -5.33 -10.74
N GLU A 179 -21.32 -5.06 -11.58
CA GLU A 179 -21.25 -5.33 -13.02
C GLU A 179 -20.04 -4.64 -13.67
N PHE A 180 -19.82 -3.36 -13.36
CA PHE A 180 -18.73 -2.59 -13.94
C PHE A 180 -17.34 -3.10 -13.56
N TYR A 181 -17.10 -3.40 -12.27
CA TYR A 181 -15.78 -3.85 -11.83
C TYR A 181 -15.54 -5.34 -12.08
N SER A 182 -16.60 -6.15 -12.14
CA SER A 182 -16.51 -7.54 -12.59
C SER A 182 -16.06 -7.60 -14.05
N ASP A 183 -16.68 -6.83 -14.95
CA ASP A 183 -16.23 -6.73 -16.34
C ASP A 183 -14.82 -6.11 -16.49
N LEU A 184 -14.52 -5.08 -15.67
CA LEU A 184 -13.20 -4.45 -15.71
C LEU A 184 -12.09 -5.41 -15.33
N PHE A 185 -12.30 -6.27 -14.34
CA PHE A 185 -11.28 -7.19 -13.81
C PHE A 185 -11.37 -8.61 -14.38
N ASP A 186 -12.38 -8.93 -15.18
CA ASP A 186 -12.41 -10.16 -15.95
C ASP A 186 -11.38 -10.11 -17.08
N SER A 187 -10.88 -11.28 -17.47
CA SER A 187 -9.91 -11.40 -18.57
C SER A 187 -10.66 -11.57 -19.88
N HIS A 188 -10.41 -10.66 -20.83
CA HIS A 188 -11.03 -10.69 -22.16
C HIS A 188 -10.09 -11.26 -23.23
N VAL A 189 -8.90 -11.73 -22.84
CA VAL A 189 -7.87 -12.22 -23.75
C VAL A 189 -7.36 -13.55 -23.23
N HIS A 190 -7.43 -14.59 -24.06
CA HIS A 190 -6.77 -15.86 -23.78
C HIS A 190 -5.28 -15.75 -24.13
N LEU A 191 -4.46 -15.49 -23.11
CA LEU A 191 -3.02 -15.65 -23.22
C LEU A 191 -2.62 -17.07 -22.79
N PRO A 192 -1.71 -17.74 -23.52
CA PRO A 192 -1.17 -19.00 -23.03
C PRO A 192 -0.43 -18.75 -21.71
N PRO A 193 -0.43 -19.72 -20.78
CA PRO A 193 0.34 -19.60 -19.55
C PRO A 193 1.80 -19.32 -19.87
N CYS A 194 2.42 -18.35 -19.19
CA CYS A 194 3.83 -18.08 -19.44
C CYS A 194 4.68 -19.31 -19.08
N HIS A 195 5.48 -19.75 -20.05
CA HIS A 195 6.38 -20.88 -19.93
C HIS A 195 7.62 -20.42 -19.15
N LEU A 196 7.68 -20.80 -17.88
CA LEU A 196 8.79 -20.45 -17.02
C LEU A 196 9.95 -21.40 -17.32
N ARG A 197 11.06 -20.85 -17.82
CA ARG A 197 12.31 -21.62 -17.97
C ARG A 197 12.80 -22.02 -16.59
N GLU A 198 13.23 -23.26 -16.43
CA GLU A 198 13.92 -23.65 -15.19
C GLU A 198 15.29 -23.00 -15.19
N ASP A 199 15.54 -22.16 -14.19
CA ASP A 199 16.85 -21.59 -13.93
C ASP A 199 17.49 -22.35 -12.76
N GLU A 200 18.78 -22.64 -12.87
CA GLU A 200 19.58 -23.25 -11.78
C GLU A 200 19.81 -22.26 -10.61
N TYR A 201 19.25 -21.05 -10.70
CA TYR A 201 19.44 -20.01 -9.71
C TYR A 201 18.66 -20.30 -8.42
N VAL A 202 19.40 -20.68 -7.38
CA VAL A 202 18.83 -20.88 -6.04
C VAL A 202 18.70 -19.53 -5.33
N ILE A 203 17.46 -19.12 -5.01
CA ILE A 203 17.21 -17.88 -4.27
C ILE A 203 17.78 -17.99 -2.85
N PRO A 204 18.59 -17.02 -2.38
CA PRO A 204 19.11 -17.02 -1.03
C PRO A 204 18.01 -16.80 0.02
N SER A 205 18.21 -17.30 1.23
CA SER A 205 17.29 -17.06 2.35
C SER A 205 17.13 -15.57 2.67
N VAL A 206 15.99 -15.19 3.26
CA VAL A 206 15.70 -13.81 3.64
C VAL A 206 16.43 -13.45 4.92
N LEU A 207 17.23 -12.40 4.86
CA LEU A 207 17.98 -11.92 6.02
C LEU A 207 17.12 -11.00 6.89
N PRO A 208 17.25 -11.06 8.23
CA PRO A 208 16.58 -10.12 9.13
C PRO A 208 16.93 -8.64 8.85
N SER A 209 18.11 -8.36 8.28
CA SER A 209 18.52 -7.02 7.85
C SER A 209 17.68 -6.49 6.69
N GLU A 210 17.34 -7.32 5.72
CA GLU A 210 16.46 -6.97 4.59
C GLU A 210 15.06 -6.61 5.09
N VAL A 211 14.53 -7.41 6.02
CA VAL A 211 13.24 -7.14 6.66
C VAL A 211 13.28 -5.80 7.41
N ARG A 212 14.33 -5.52 8.19
CA ARG A 212 14.50 -4.22 8.88
C ARG A 212 14.58 -3.06 7.89
N HIS A 213 15.32 -3.23 6.81
CA HIS A 213 15.44 -2.22 5.77
C HIS A 213 14.08 -1.94 5.11
N ALA A 214 13.34 -2.99 4.76
CA ALA A 214 12.00 -2.88 4.20
C ALA A 214 11.03 -2.18 5.18
N ILE A 215 11.04 -2.51 6.48
CA ILE A 215 10.22 -1.86 7.51
C ILE A 215 10.49 -0.35 7.59
N LYS A 216 11.76 0.07 7.55
CA LYS A 216 12.14 1.50 7.57
C LYS A 216 11.54 2.27 6.40
N SER A 217 11.46 1.64 5.23
CA SER A 217 10.93 2.24 4.00
C SER A 217 9.40 2.41 4.00
N VAL A 218 8.67 1.75 4.91
CA VAL A 218 7.20 1.83 4.95
C VAL A 218 6.77 3.20 5.47
N LYS A 219 5.90 3.89 4.72
CA LYS A 219 5.36 5.19 5.11
C LYS A 219 4.36 5.02 6.26
N ASN A 220 4.43 5.92 7.24
CA ASN A 220 3.47 6.00 8.32
C ASN A 220 2.14 6.60 7.82
N ARG A 221 1.10 6.48 8.65
CA ARG A 221 -0.24 7.05 8.50
C ARG A 221 -0.98 6.57 7.25
N THR A 222 -0.67 5.36 6.77
CA THR A 222 -1.42 4.73 5.66
C THR A 222 -2.57 3.88 6.18
N ALA A 223 -3.65 3.77 5.39
CA ALA A 223 -4.79 2.93 5.75
C ALA A 223 -4.38 1.43 5.82
N PRO A 224 -4.86 0.70 6.85
CA PRO A 224 -4.58 -0.72 6.98
C PRO A 224 -5.40 -1.56 5.98
N GLY A 225 -4.90 -2.77 5.71
CA GLY A 225 -5.60 -3.79 4.94
C GLY A 225 -6.73 -4.47 5.74
N PRO A 226 -7.25 -5.61 5.25
CA PRO A 226 -8.26 -6.41 5.94
C PRO A 226 -7.82 -6.90 7.33
N ASP A 227 -6.52 -7.13 7.50
CA ASP A 227 -5.87 -7.58 8.73
C ASP A 227 -5.88 -6.54 9.86
N ARG A 228 -6.20 -5.27 9.55
CA ARG A 228 -6.19 -4.11 10.45
C ARG A 228 -4.82 -3.80 11.08
N ILE A 229 -3.74 -4.34 10.53
CA ILE A 229 -2.37 -4.01 10.94
C ILE A 229 -1.95 -2.70 10.27
N ARG A 230 -1.34 -1.79 11.05
CA ARG A 230 -0.82 -0.53 10.55
C ARG A 230 0.71 -0.57 10.41
N PRO A 231 1.31 0.24 9.52
CA PRO A 231 2.77 0.33 9.40
C PRO A 231 3.49 0.64 10.71
N GLU A 232 2.88 1.45 11.58
CA GLU A 232 3.46 1.83 12.88
C GLU A 232 3.66 0.63 13.79
N HIS A 233 2.83 -0.41 13.66
CA HIS A 233 2.97 -1.64 14.45
C HIS A 233 4.23 -2.41 14.04
N LEU A 234 4.73 -2.23 12.81
CA LEU A 234 5.92 -2.91 12.32
C LEU A 234 7.22 -2.19 12.69
N LYS A 235 7.20 -0.86 12.84
CA LYS A 235 8.43 -0.07 13.09
C LYS A 235 9.05 -0.30 14.45
N ASN A 236 8.28 -0.77 15.43
CA ASN A 236 8.73 -1.02 16.79
C ASN A 236 8.82 -2.52 17.12
N LEU A 237 8.98 -3.38 16.10
CA LEU A 237 9.04 -4.82 16.33
C LEU A 237 10.33 -5.23 17.07
N PRO A 238 10.22 -6.08 18.11
CA PRO A 238 11.38 -6.73 18.71
C PRO A 238 12.16 -7.55 17.68
N THR A 239 13.48 -7.65 17.85
CA THR A 239 14.37 -8.42 16.98
C THR A 239 13.91 -9.86 16.77
N ALA A 240 13.34 -10.49 17.81
CA ALA A 240 12.77 -11.83 17.73
C ALA A 240 11.66 -11.96 16.66
N LEU A 241 10.74 -10.98 16.59
CA LEU A 241 9.66 -10.98 15.59
C LEU A 241 10.18 -10.69 14.18
N VAL A 242 11.19 -9.83 14.05
CA VAL A 242 11.87 -9.62 12.76
C VAL A 242 12.52 -10.91 12.26
N ASN A 243 13.17 -11.67 13.15
CA ASN A 243 13.76 -12.95 12.80
C ASN A 243 12.69 -13.98 12.40
N THR A 244 11.53 -13.97 13.07
CA THR A 244 10.38 -14.81 12.67
C THR A 244 9.87 -14.43 11.29
N LEU A 245 9.69 -13.14 10.99
CA LEU A 245 9.30 -12.68 9.65
C LEU A 245 10.29 -13.11 8.57
N ALA A 246 11.59 -13.02 8.85
CA ALA A 246 12.63 -13.46 7.91
C ALA A 246 12.57 -14.97 7.62
N ARG A 247 12.35 -15.80 8.66
CA ARG A 247 12.13 -17.25 8.48
C ARG A 247 10.87 -17.54 7.66
N LEU A 248 9.75 -16.89 7.98
CA LEU A 248 8.49 -17.04 7.25
C LEU A 248 8.65 -16.65 5.77
N PHE A 249 9.28 -15.50 5.49
CA PHE A 249 9.50 -15.06 4.12
C PHE A 249 10.42 -16.01 3.35
N THR A 250 11.43 -16.58 4.02
CA THR A 250 12.28 -17.62 3.43
C THR A 250 11.46 -18.85 3.07
N ARG A 251 10.61 -19.32 4.00
CA ARG A 251 9.70 -20.45 3.79
C ARG A 251 8.74 -20.21 2.63
N TYR A 252 8.14 -19.02 2.54
CA TYR A 252 7.24 -18.66 1.45
C TYR A 252 7.95 -18.74 0.10
N LEU A 253 9.16 -18.17 0.00
CA LEU A 253 9.97 -18.25 -1.22
C LEU A 253 10.32 -19.70 -1.58
N SER A 254 10.82 -20.50 -0.62
CA SER A 254 11.24 -21.88 -0.87
C SER A 254 10.08 -22.77 -1.31
N GLU A 255 8.92 -22.65 -0.67
CA GLU A 255 7.74 -23.47 -0.98
C GLU A 255 6.92 -22.93 -2.17
N CYS A 256 7.26 -21.74 -2.69
CA CYS A 256 6.46 -21.03 -3.70
C CYS A 256 4.99 -20.82 -3.29
N LYS A 257 4.73 -20.68 -1.98
CA LYS A 257 3.39 -20.57 -1.40
C LYS A 257 3.27 -19.35 -0.49
N VAL A 258 2.08 -18.77 -0.45
CA VAL A 258 1.79 -17.57 0.34
C VAL A 258 0.48 -17.73 1.11
N PRO A 259 0.29 -17.02 2.23
CA PRO A 259 -0.94 -17.13 3.00
C PRO A 259 -2.20 -16.82 2.17
N SER A 260 -3.25 -17.61 2.29
CA SER A 260 -4.51 -17.42 1.57
C SER A 260 -5.17 -16.06 1.88
N GLN A 261 -4.93 -15.51 3.08
CA GLN A 261 -5.38 -14.17 3.47
C GLN A 261 -4.79 -13.06 2.58
N TRP A 262 -3.64 -13.30 1.94
CA TRP A 262 -3.02 -12.36 1.00
C TRP A 262 -3.70 -12.35 -0.38
N LYS A 263 -4.53 -13.36 -0.66
CA LYS A 263 -5.34 -13.47 -1.87
C LYS A 263 -6.64 -12.67 -1.78
N THR A 264 -6.92 -12.04 -0.64
CA THR A 264 -8.08 -11.15 -0.46
C THR A 264 -7.64 -9.71 -0.16
N SER A 265 -8.30 -8.73 -0.78
CA SER A 265 -8.06 -7.30 -0.50
C SER A 265 -9.34 -6.53 -0.19
N ARG A 266 -9.19 -5.33 0.39
CA ARG A 266 -10.30 -4.38 0.55
C ARG A 266 -10.12 -3.19 -0.37
N THR A 267 -11.00 -2.99 -1.33
CA THR A 267 -10.91 -1.88 -2.28
C THR A 267 -11.79 -0.72 -1.86
N VAL A 268 -11.24 0.50 -1.95
CA VAL A 268 -11.98 1.75 -1.72
C VAL A 268 -12.04 2.52 -3.03
N LEU A 269 -13.24 2.96 -3.40
CA LEU A 269 -13.45 3.76 -4.60
C LEU A 269 -13.14 5.24 -4.32
N LEU A 270 -12.23 5.82 -5.09
CA LEU A 270 -11.84 7.22 -4.99
C LEU A 270 -12.21 7.96 -6.27
N TYR A 271 -13.11 8.94 -6.15
CA TYR A 271 -13.45 9.83 -7.25
C TYR A 271 -12.21 10.59 -7.75
N LYS A 272 -11.95 10.56 -9.06
CA LYS A 272 -10.78 11.18 -9.70
C LYS A 272 -11.12 12.54 -10.34
N LYS A 273 -11.96 12.54 -11.37
CA LYS A 273 -12.33 13.70 -12.21
C LYS A 273 -13.52 13.32 -13.12
N GLY A 274 -14.21 14.28 -13.71
CA GLY A 274 -15.29 14.04 -14.69
C GLY A 274 -16.69 14.13 -14.08
N ASP A 275 -17.62 13.32 -14.58
CA ASP A 275 -18.97 13.20 -14.03
C ASP A 275 -18.92 12.28 -12.78
N PRO A 276 -19.30 12.76 -11.57
CA PRO A 276 -19.39 11.92 -10.38
C PRO A 276 -20.46 10.82 -10.45
N GLN A 277 -21.36 10.87 -11.42
CA GLN A 277 -22.36 9.81 -11.62
C GLN A 277 -21.84 8.68 -12.49
N ASP A 278 -20.74 8.88 -13.20
CA ASP A 278 -20.08 7.84 -14.00
C ASP A 278 -19.09 7.04 -13.13
N ILE A 279 -19.37 5.75 -12.97
CA ILE A 279 -18.52 4.83 -12.21
C ILE A 279 -17.10 4.71 -12.79
N GLY A 280 -16.92 4.96 -14.09
CA GLY A 280 -15.63 4.99 -14.76
C GLY A 280 -14.66 6.05 -14.23
N ASN A 281 -15.20 7.10 -13.60
CA ASN A 281 -14.45 8.20 -13.01
C ASN A 281 -13.96 7.91 -11.57
N TYR A 282 -14.30 6.75 -11.02
CA TYR A 282 -13.81 6.28 -9.73
C TYR A 282 -12.62 5.33 -9.91
N ARG A 283 -11.55 5.59 -9.16
CA ARG A 283 -10.37 4.72 -9.10
C ARG A 283 -10.54 3.68 -7.99
N PRO A 284 -10.37 2.39 -8.28
CA PRO A 284 -10.27 1.37 -7.23
C PRO A 284 -8.91 1.48 -6.54
N ILE A 285 -8.91 1.67 -5.21
CA ILE A 285 -7.70 1.65 -4.39
C ILE A 285 -7.70 0.39 -3.52
N CYS A 286 -6.98 -0.64 -3.96
CA CYS A 286 -6.92 -1.93 -3.26
C CYS A 286 -6.05 -1.83 -1.99
N LEU A 287 -6.62 -1.91 -0.80
CA LEU A 287 -5.90 -1.95 0.47
C LEU A 287 -5.48 -3.39 0.79
N LEU A 288 -4.18 -3.64 0.71
CA LEU A 288 -3.55 -4.93 1.03
C LEU A 288 -2.98 -4.94 2.46
N SER A 289 -2.74 -6.14 2.99
CA SER A 289 -2.01 -6.36 4.24
C SER A 289 -0.66 -5.61 4.24
N VAL A 290 -0.26 -5.09 5.39
CA VAL A 290 1.06 -4.45 5.51
C VAL A 290 2.17 -5.51 5.48
N VAL A 291 1.92 -6.73 5.97
CA VAL A 291 2.90 -7.83 5.91
C VAL A 291 3.10 -8.29 4.47
N TYR A 292 2.02 -8.38 3.68
CA TYR A 292 2.10 -8.59 2.22
C TYR A 292 3.03 -7.56 1.55
N LYS A 293 2.82 -6.28 1.86
CA LYS A 293 3.61 -5.18 1.28
C LYS A 293 5.06 -5.23 1.73
N LEU A 294 5.31 -5.72 2.95
CA LEU A 294 6.65 -5.91 3.45
C LEU A 294 7.37 -7.05 2.71
N PHE A 295 6.71 -8.19 2.54
CA PHE A 295 7.25 -9.35 1.80
C PHE A 295 7.59 -8.99 0.35
N THR A 296 6.62 -8.42 -0.36
CA THR A 296 6.82 -8.01 -1.76
C THR A 296 7.84 -6.89 -1.91
N ARG A 297 8.03 -6.04 -0.88
CA ARG A 297 9.14 -5.07 -0.85
C ARG A 297 10.51 -5.73 -0.72
N VAL A 298 10.62 -6.78 0.11
CA VAL A 298 11.88 -7.53 0.22
C VAL A 298 12.24 -8.13 -1.14
N ILE A 299 11.28 -8.76 -1.83
CA ILE A 299 11.48 -9.29 -3.19
C ILE A 299 11.90 -8.18 -4.14
N LEU A 300 11.15 -7.07 -4.17
CA LEU A 300 11.46 -5.93 -5.04
C LEU A 300 12.89 -5.42 -4.85
N ASN A 301 13.34 -5.25 -3.60
CA ASN A 301 14.69 -4.75 -3.34
C ASN A 301 15.79 -5.70 -3.86
N ARG A 302 15.50 -7.00 -3.99
CA ARG A 302 16.44 -7.98 -4.57
C ARG A 302 16.48 -7.92 -6.09
N ILE A 303 15.33 -7.73 -6.73
CA ILE A 303 15.22 -7.72 -8.20
C ILE A 303 15.29 -6.31 -8.82
N GLU A 304 15.30 -5.24 -8.01
CA GLU A 304 15.26 -3.85 -8.50
C GLU A 304 16.39 -3.55 -9.49
N ARG A 305 17.60 -4.08 -9.22
CA ARG A 305 18.75 -3.90 -10.12
C ARG A 305 18.54 -4.58 -11.48
N THR A 306 18.15 -5.84 -11.48
CA THR A 306 17.84 -6.61 -12.70
C THR A 306 16.77 -5.91 -13.53
N LEU A 307 15.71 -5.43 -12.87
CA LEU A 307 14.63 -4.72 -13.54
C LEU A 307 15.10 -3.39 -14.14
N ASP A 308 15.98 -2.65 -13.47
CA ASP A 308 16.49 -1.35 -13.92
C ASP A 308 17.49 -1.48 -15.08
N GLU A 309 18.35 -2.50 -15.04
CA GLU A 309 19.29 -2.85 -16.12
C GLU A 309 18.54 -3.33 -17.39
N GLY A 310 17.41 -4.04 -17.22
CA GLY A 310 16.56 -4.50 -18.32
C GLY A 310 15.60 -3.44 -18.90
N GLN A 311 15.56 -2.21 -18.37
CA GLN A 311 14.72 -1.15 -18.93
C GLN A 311 15.44 -0.36 -20.04
N PRO A 312 14.75 -0.02 -21.13
CA PRO A 312 15.26 0.97 -22.10
C PRO A 312 15.49 2.32 -21.42
N CYS A 313 16.48 3.09 -21.86
CA CYS A 313 16.82 4.39 -21.27
C CYS A 313 15.71 5.44 -21.49
N GLU A 314 14.89 5.23 -22.52
CA GLU A 314 13.71 5.99 -22.87
C GLU A 314 12.59 5.92 -21.81
N GLN A 315 12.53 4.82 -21.05
CA GLN A 315 11.57 4.64 -19.96
C GLN A 315 12.10 5.35 -18.72
N ALA A 316 11.45 6.45 -18.30
CA ALA A 316 11.82 7.21 -17.09
C ALA A 316 10.74 7.14 -15.99
N GLY A 317 9.56 6.59 -16.32
CA GLY A 317 8.45 6.46 -15.38
C GLY A 317 8.80 5.56 -14.19
N PHE A 318 8.60 6.07 -12.97
CA PHE A 318 8.80 5.32 -11.72
C PHE A 318 10.21 4.77 -11.47
N ARG A 319 11.24 5.24 -12.19
CA ARG A 319 12.64 4.82 -12.00
C ARG A 319 13.41 5.74 -11.03
N LYS A 320 14.50 5.25 -10.46
CA LYS A 320 15.35 6.06 -9.56
C LYS A 320 16.19 7.01 -10.41
N GLY A 321 16.33 8.27 -10.01
CA GLY A 321 17.22 9.21 -10.72
C GLY A 321 16.64 9.76 -12.03
N PHE A 322 15.40 9.42 -12.34
CA PHE A 322 14.68 9.84 -13.53
C PHE A 322 13.47 10.70 -13.18
N SER A 323 13.16 11.68 -14.02
CA SER A 323 12.08 12.64 -13.86
C SER A 323 11.38 12.91 -15.18
N THR A 324 10.15 13.42 -15.10
CA THR A 324 9.45 14.00 -16.26
C THR A 324 10.23 15.12 -16.92
N ILE A 325 11.16 15.76 -16.19
CA ILE A 325 12.00 16.85 -16.71
C ILE A 325 12.92 16.33 -17.82
N ASP A 326 13.47 15.12 -17.67
CA ASP A 326 14.38 14.51 -18.64
C ASP A 326 13.66 14.38 -20.00
N HIS A 327 12.43 13.89 -19.98
CA HIS A 327 11.60 13.77 -21.19
C HIS A 327 11.14 15.08 -21.77
N ILE A 328 10.82 16.07 -20.93
CA ILE A 328 10.49 17.41 -21.41
C ILE A 328 11.70 18.00 -22.14
N HIS A 329 12.89 17.86 -21.57
CA HIS A 329 14.13 18.30 -22.20
C HIS A 329 14.38 17.60 -23.54
N THR A 330 14.27 16.27 -23.61
CA THR A 330 14.40 15.51 -24.86
C THR A 330 13.43 15.99 -25.94
N VAL A 331 12.15 16.17 -25.58
CA VAL A 331 11.12 16.63 -26.54
C VAL A 331 11.39 18.05 -27.01
N THR A 332 11.75 18.96 -26.10
CA THR A 332 12.11 20.33 -26.45
C THR A 332 13.30 20.34 -27.41
N ARG A 333 14.33 19.52 -27.15
CA ARG A 333 15.50 19.43 -28.04
C ARG A 333 15.14 18.92 -29.43
N LEU A 334 14.27 17.90 -29.51
CA LEU A 334 13.77 17.40 -30.81
C LEU A 334 13.03 18.49 -31.59
N ILE A 335 12.22 19.31 -30.91
CA ILE A 335 11.50 20.43 -31.53
C ILE A 335 12.48 21.49 -32.03
N GLU A 336 13.49 21.86 -31.25
CA GLU A 336 14.51 22.83 -31.62
C GLU A 336 15.30 22.40 -32.86
N VAL A 337 15.84 21.18 -32.84
CA VAL A 337 16.62 20.62 -33.96
C VAL A 337 15.76 20.52 -35.21
N SER A 338 14.51 20.05 -35.08
CA SER A 338 13.63 19.94 -36.25
C SER A 338 13.33 21.31 -36.88
N ARG A 339 13.20 22.37 -36.08
CA ARG A 339 13.04 23.75 -36.56
C ARG A 339 14.30 24.28 -37.24
N GLU A 340 15.48 24.03 -36.64
CA GLU A 340 16.78 24.46 -37.16
C GLU A 340 17.07 23.86 -38.55
N TYR A 341 16.87 22.55 -38.69
CA TYR A 341 17.10 21.84 -39.96
C TYR A 341 15.89 21.86 -40.90
N LYS A 342 14.84 22.63 -40.59
CA LYS A 342 13.58 22.71 -41.35
C LYS A 342 12.97 21.34 -41.68
N MET A 343 13.13 20.38 -40.77
CA MET A 343 12.60 19.04 -40.91
C MET A 343 11.19 18.96 -40.30
N PRO A 344 10.23 18.30 -40.98
CA PRO A 344 8.91 18.08 -40.40
C PRO A 344 9.00 17.11 -39.22
N LEU A 345 8.53 17.53 -38.05
CA LEU A 345 8.43 16.72 -36.84
C LEU A 345 6.95 16.42 -36.53
N CYS A 346 6.63 15.14 -36.34
CA CYS A 346 5.32 14.69 -35.86
C CYS A 346 5.47 14.13 -34.46
N LEU A 347 4.62 14.58 -33.53
CA LEU A 347 4.57 14.10 -32.14
C LEU A 347 3.27 13.35 -31.90
N THR A 348 3.35 12.08 -31.50
CA THR A 348 2.19 11.24 -31.19
C THR A 348 2.12 10.94 -29.70
N PHE A 349 0.97 11.26 -29.09
CA PHE A 349 0.71 11.04 -27.67
C PHE A 349 -0.29 9.91 -27.50
N ILE A 350 0.14 8.81 -26.87
CA ILE A 350 -0.71 7.64 -26.60
C ILE A 350 -0.95 7.55 -25.09
N ASP A 351 -2.21 7.62 -24.68
CA ASP A 351 -2.61 7.42 -23.28
C ASP A 351 -3.48 6.18 -23.16
N LEU A 352 -3.05 5.24 -22.33
CA LEU A 352 -3.75 3.98 -22.11
C LEU A 352 -4.90 4.16 -21.11
N LYS A 353 -6.14 3.89 -21.56
CA LYS A 353 -7.33 3.93 -20.70
C LYS A 353 -7.21 2.85 -19.62
N LYS A 354 -7.24 3.29 -18.35
CA LYS A 354 -7.22 2.40 -17.17
C LYS A 354 -6.08 1.36 -17.16
N ALA A 355 -4.90 1.69 -17.72
CA ALA A 355 -3.78 0.77 -17.88
C ALA A 355 -3.58 -0.25 -16.74
N PHE A 356 -3.41 0.19 -15.49
CA PHE A 356 -3.19 -0.74 -14.37
C PHE A 356 -4.37 -1.68 -14.08
N ASP A 357 -5.60 -1.26 -14.37
CA ASP A 357 -6.79 -2.09 -14.10
C ASP A 357 -7.02 -3.13 -15.22
N THR A 358 -6.38 -2.95 -16.39
CA THR A 358 -6.61 -3.76 -17.59
C THR A 358 -5.40 -4.60 -18.02
N VAL A 359 -4.28 -4.56 -17.29
CA VAL A 359 -3.10 -5.38 -17.65
C VAL A 359 -3.37 -6.85 -17.37
N GLU A 360 -3.16 -7.72 -18.35
CA GLU A 360 -3.23 -9.17 -18.14
C GLU A 360 -2.07 -9.68 -17.27
N THR A 361 -2.39 -10.50 -16.27
CA THR A 361 -1.41 -10.99 -15.28
C THR A 361 -0.31 -11.81 -15.95
N GLU A 362 -0.67 -12.72 -16.88
CA GLU A 362 0.31 -13.57 -17.57
C GLU A 362 1.28 -12.76 -18.43
N ALA A 363 0.84 -11.67 -19.05
CA ALA A 363 1.73 -10.77 -19.81
C ALA A 363 2.78 -10.09 -18.89
N VAL A 364 2.41 -9.77 -17.64
CA VAL A 364 3.37 -9.22 -16.67
C VAL A 364 4.37 -10.27 -16.24
N LEU A 365 3.93 -11.50 -15.99
CA LEU A 365 4.81 -12.61 -15.60
C LEU A 365 5.80 -12.97 -16.71
N GLU A 366 5.34 -12.99 -17.96
CA GLU A 366 6.19 -13.17 -19.14
C GLU A 366 7.21 -12.04 -19.27
N ALA A 367 6.79 -10.78 -19.11
CA ALA A 367 7.70 -9.64 -19.16
C ALA A 367 8.79 -9.72 -18.07
N LEU A 368 8.46 -10.18 -16.86
CA LEU A 368 9.46 -10.42 -15.80
C LEU A 368 10.47 -11.49 -16.20
N GLY A 369 10.01 -12.59 -16.81
CA GLY A 369 10.89 -13.64 -17.33
C GLY A 369 11.84 -13.13 -18.42
N ASN A 370 11.32 -12.33 -19.36
CA ASN A 370 12.13 -11.72 -20.42
C ASN A 370 13.17 -10.72 -19.90
N GLN A 371 12.95 -10.14 -18.71
CA GLN A 371 13.91 -9.26 -18.03
C GLN A 371 14.93 -10.01 -17.16
N GLY A 372 14.93 -11.34 -17.18
CA GLY A 372 15.89 -12.16 -16.42
C GLY A 372 15.58 -12.23 -14.93
N VAL A 373 14.34 -11.98 -14.50
CA VAL A 373 13.93 -12.21 -13.11
C VAL A 373 13.89 -13.71 -12.84
N PRO A 374 14.49 -14.20 -11.74
CA PRO A 374 14.50 -15.63 -11.43
C PRO A 374 13.10 -16.26 -11.36
N THR A 375 12.96 -17.46 -11.89
CA THR A 375 11.66 -18.15 -12.07
C THR A 375 10.91 -18.35 -10.76
N GLN A 376 11.63 -18.63 -9.66
CA GLN A 376 11.02 -18.81 -8.34
C GLN A 376 10.33 -17.52 -7.83
N TYR A 377 10.82 -16.32 -8.16
CA TYR A 377 10.09 -15.07 -7.87
C TYR A 377 8.83 -14.92 -8.72
N ILE A 378 8.91 -15.32 -10.00
CA ILE A 378 7.75 -15.27 -10.91
C ILE A 378 6.66 -16.24 -10.43
N ARG A 379 7.03 -17.44 -9.98
CA ARG A 379 6.10 -18.43 -9.37
C ARG A 379 5.39 -17.84 -8.15
N ILE A 380 6.12 -17.13 -7.28
CA ILE A 380 5.54 -16.42 -6.12
C ILE A 380 4.56 -15.33 -6.56
N PHE A 381 4.91 -14.53 -7.57
CA PHE A 381 4.00 -13.50 -8.08
C PHE A 381 2.74 -14.12 -8.68
N ARG A 382 2.87 -15.19 -9.47
CA ARG A 382 1.72 -15.96 -9.98
C ARG A 382 0.83 -16.43 -8.83
N GLU A 383 1.43 -16.98 -7.78
CA GLU A 383 0.68 -17.46 -6.60
C GLU A 383 0.01 -16.33 -5.80
N LEU A 384 0.57 -15.12 -5.79
CA LEU A 384 -0.07 -13.95 -5.17
C LEU A 384 -1.29 -13.48 -5.96
N TYR A 385 -1.33 -13.69 -7.28
CA TYR A 385 -2.45 -13.32 -8.15
C TYR A 385 -3.44 -14.47 -8.37
N SER A 386 -3.08 -15.72 -8.03
CA SER A 386 -3.98 -16.88 -8.15
C SER A 386 -5.21 -16.73 -7.25
N ASN A 387 -6.40 -16.93 -7.82
CA ASN A 387 -7.70 -16.83 -7.13
C ASN A 387 -7.86 -15.55 -6.28
N PHE A 388 -7.34 -14.42 -6.77
CA PHE A 388 -7.39 -13.17 -6.01
C PHE A 388 -8.78 -12.54 -6.05
N THR A 389 -9.28 -12.15 -4.88
CA THR A 389 -10.57 -11.47 -4.74
C THR A 389 -10.40 -10.11 -4.08
N THR A 390 -11.31 -9.19 -4.41
CA THR A 390 -11.37 -7.88 -3.79
C THR A 390 -12.76 -7.57 -3.25
N ARG A 391 -12.81 -7.02 -2.04
CA ARG A 391 -14.05 -6.61 -1.37
C ARG A 391 -14.20 -5.10 -1.44
N ILE A 392 -15.25 -4.63 -2.08
CA ILE A 392 -15.62 -3.21 -2.18
C ILE A 392 -16.80 -2.98 -1.23
N PRO A 393 -16.67 -2.15 -0.18
CA PRO A 393 -17.78 -1.70 0.64
C PRO A 393 -18.27 -0.32 0.19
N PRO A 394 -19.18 -0.20 -0.79
CA PRO A 394 -19.69 1.09 -1.22
C PRO A 394 -20.62 1.72 -0.18
N PHE A 395 -21.50 0.92 0.44
CA PHE A 395 -22.47 1.38 1.43
C PHE A 395 -22.60 0.41 2.62
N TYR A 396 -23.47 -0.60 2.52
CA TYR A 396 -23.81 -1.50 3.62
C TYR A 396 -23.14 -2.85 3.46
N ASP A 397 -23.29 -3.45 2.28
CA ASP A 397 -22.80 -4.79 1.99
C ASP A 397 -21.43 -4.74 1.31
N ASN A 398 -20.65 -5.81 1.50
CA ASN A 398 -19.39 -5.98 0.82
C ASN A 398 -19.64 -6.67 -0.52
N ILE A 399 -19.38 -5.96 -1.61
CA ILE A 399 -19.34 -6.55 -2.94
C ILE A 399 -18.02 -7.29 -3.08
N THR A 400 -18.07 -8.59 -3.38
CA THR A 400 -16.87 -9.39 -3.66
C THR A 400 -16.73 -9.57 -5.17
N ILE A 401 -15.54 -9.27 -5.69
CA ILE A 401 -15.23 -9.34 -7.12
C ILE A 401 -13.95 -10.16 -7.30
N ASP A 402 -13.99 -11.10 -8.23
CA ASP A 402 -12.84 -11.87 -8.64
C ASP A 402 -11.97 -11.02 -9.58
N VAL A 403 -10.66 -11.03 -9.37
CA VAL A 403 -9.73 -10.23 -10.17
C VAL A 403 -8.85 -11.17 -10.97
N ARG A 404 -9.12 -11.25 -12.27
CA ARG A 404 -8.35 -12.09 -13.21
C ARG A 404 -7.29 -11.29 -13.95
N ARG A 405 -7.54 -10.00 -14.16
CA ARG A 405 -6.56 -9.04 -14.69
C ARG A 405 -6.45 -7.78 -13.84
N GLY A 406 -5.39 -7.02 -14.07
CA GLY A 406 -5.10 -5.75 -13.43
C GLY A 406 -4.11 -5.89 -12.27
N LEU A 407 -3.27 -4.87 -12.12
CA LEU A 407 -2.30 -4.73 -11.05
C LEU A 407 -2.96 -4.19 -9.77
N LYS A 408 -2.53 -4.71 -8.62
CA LYS A 408 -3.04 -4.28 -7.31
C LYS A 408 -2.58 -2.85 -6.98
N PHE A 409 -3.48 -1.86 -7.09
CA PHE A 409 -3.12 -0.43 -7.08
C PHE A 409 -2.36 0.07 -5.83
N SER A 410 -2.48 -0.54 -4.63
CA SER A 410 -1.66 -0.12 -3.47
C SER A 410 -0.22 -0.61 -3.47
N HIS A 411 0.14 -1.50 -4.39
CA HIS A 411 1.52 -1.93 -4.61
C HIS A 411 2.31 -0.87 -5.42
N VAL A 412 1.61 -0.07 -6.24
CA VAL A 412 2.19 0.85 -7.23
C VAL A 412 2.90 2.09 -6.63
N ARG A 413 2.88 2.29 -5.30
CA ARG A 413 3.75 3.30 -4.65
C ARG A 413 5.17 2.79 -4.38
N THR A 414 5.41 1.50 -4.57
CA THR A 414 6.71 0.86 -4.45
C THR A 414 6.99 0.28 -5.83
N LYS A 415 7.95 0.89 -6.53
CA LYS A 415 8.28 0.65 -7.94
C LYS A 415 8.06 -0.81 -8.36
N SER A 416 7.08 -1.08 -9.22
CA SER A 416 7.13 -2.25 -10.11
C SER A 416 6.08 -2.09 -11.21
N PRO A 417 6.43 -2.51 -12.45
CA PRO A 417 6.52 -1.59 -13.59
C PRO A 417 6.01 -2.24 -14.90
N THR A 418 6.61 -1.86 -16.03
CA THR A 418 6.79 -2.64 -17.28
C THR A 418 5.60 -2.86 -18.19
N GLN A 419 5.60 -2.17 -19.32
CA GLN A 419 4.98 -2.64 -20.55
C GLN A 419 5.94 -2.47 -21.73
N SER A 420 5.90 -3.51 -22.56
CA SER A 420 6.65 -3.86 -23.77
C SER A 420 7.15 -2.73 -24.66
N CYS A 421 8.37 -2.90 -25.17
CA CYS A 421 8.80 -2.30 -26.43
C CYS A 421 9.53 -3.37 -27.24
N THR A 422 8.92 -3.81 -28.33
CA THR A 422 9.61 -4.48 -29.44
C THR A 422 10.36 -3.43 -30.26
N PRO A 423 11.55 -3.73 -30.80
CA PRO A 423 12.31 -2.77 -31.59
C PRO A 423 11.67 -2.65 -32.98
N ILE A 424 11.02 -1.53 -33.24
CA ILE A 424 10.82 -0.98 -34.58
C ILE A 424 11.67 0.29 -34.62
N ASN A 425 12.42 0.50 -35.71
CA ASN A 425 13.34 1.63 -35.97
C ASN A 425 12.72 3.03 -35.72
N SER A 426 12.53 3.40 -34.45
CA SER A 426 11.87 4.61 -33.98
C SER A 426 12.34 4.93 -32.55
N CYS A 427 12.49 6.22 -32.22
CA CYS A 427 12.79 6.63 -30.85
C CYS A 427 11.49 6.65 -30.04
N PHE A 428 11.53 6.13 -28.81
CA PHE A 428 10.39 6.11 -27.89
C PHE A 428 10.70 6.97 -26.67
N VAL A 429 9.69 7.47 -25.95
CA VAL A 429 9.84 8.03 -24.60
C VAL A 429 8.65 7.57 -23.79
N LEU A 430 8.89 6.89 -22.68
CA LEU A 430 7.82 6.29 -21.87
C LEU A 430 7.82 6.87 -20.46
N TYR A 431 6.68 7.39 -20.00
CA TYR A 431 6.51 7.83 -18.63
C TYR A 431 5.26 7.23 -17.99
N GLY A 432 5.46 6.15 -17.23
CA GLY A 432 4.39 5.53 -16.45
C GLY A 432 3.30 4.93 -17.34
N ARG A 433 2.09 5.50 -17.33
CA ARG A 433 0.94 5.05 -18.14
C ARG A 433 0.89 5.67 -19.54
N SER A 434 1.73 6.67 -19.81
CA SER A 434 1.71 7.40 -21.07
C SER A 434 2.95 7.02 -21.88
N SER A 435 2.72 6.54 -23.10
CA SER A 435 3.76 6.18 -24.06
C SER A 435 3.82 7.26 -25.15
N ARG A 436 5.02 7.71 -25.50
CA ARG A 436 5.25 8.65 -26.60
C ARG A 436 6.10 7.97 -27.67
N ILE A 437 5.64 8.04 -28.91
CA ILE A 437 6.32 7.48 -30.08
C ILE A 437 6.77 8.65 -30.95
N TYR A 438 8.03 8.65 -31.40
CA TYR A 438 8.55 9.68 -32.32
C TYR A 438 8.92 9.04 -33.66
N TYR A 439 8.40 9.60 -34.75
CA TYR A 439 8.75 9.20 -36.11
C TYR A 439 9.77 10.17 -36.72
N LYS A 440 10.85 9.62 -37.29
CA LYS A 440 11.67 10.28 -38.32
C LYS A 440 11.18 9.75 -39.66
N ARG A 441 10.58 10.60 -40.50
CA ARG A 441 10.00 10.17 -41.79
C ARG A 441 11.13 9.76 -42.75
N VAL A 442 11.32 8.46 -42.96
CA VAL A 442 11.89 7.88 -44.19
C VAL A 442 10.69 7.60 -45.11
N PRO A 443 10.75 7.88 -46.43
CA PRO A 443 9.57 7.90 -47.29
C PRO A 443 8.78 6.58 -47.26
N PHE A 444 7.50 6.71 -46.93
CA PHE A 444 6.49 5.66 -46.95
C PHE A 444 6.27 5.18 -48.40
N TYR A 445 6.58 3.92 -48.70
CA TYR A 445 5.84 3.17 -49.73
C TYR A 445 4.78 2.34 -49.02
N ALA A 446 3.52 2.66 -49.31
CA ALA A 446 2.38 1.88 -48.88
C ALA A 446 2.40 0.49 -49.55
N MET A 447 2.17 -0.57 -48.78
CA MET A 447 1.39 -1.70 -49.28
C MET A 447 0.42 -2.16 -48.20
N GLN A 448 -0.81 -1.76 -48.46
CA GLN A 448 -2.05 -2.34 -47.98
C GLN A 448 -2.15 -3.77 -48.52
N LYS A 449 -2.46 -4.75 -47.69
CA LYS A 449 -3.22 -5.95 -48.11
C LYS A 449 -3.99 -6.48 -46.90
N PHE A 450 -5.21 -6.92 -47.23
CA PHE A 450 -6.40 -7.13 -46.40
C PHE A 450 -6.23 -7.92 -45.12
#